data_AF-A0A239Y7I9-F1
#
_entry.id   AF-A0A239Y7I9-F1
#
_cell.length_a   1.000
_cell.length_b   1.000
_cell.length_c   1.000
_cell.angle_alpha   90.00
_cell.angle_beta   90.00
_cell.angle_gamma   90.00
#
_symmetry.space_group_name_H-M   'P 1'
#
loop_
_entity.id
_entity.type
_entity.pdbx_description
1 polymer ?
#
loop_
_entity_poly.entity_id
_entity_poly.type
_entity_poly.pdbx_seq_one_letter_code
_entity_poly.pdbx_strand_id
1 'polypeptide(L)'
;MKKILYIGVVLVSSVTIAGCSFSIGNGSSDKETNKSEQKSEHKTKESSSNSNTKNKDTHASSKSEVPNISEKETIAMTLMESNLESKVVTADELLKGSFTMTSGAGEKITKSFDKLTLSESPELNKMDNKPEGMNFYGVEPSKGPYATIVGINKEKIVYIMTQSAIFDYKEVEGSNTFIEYNISDLYNKHKGDSKIRKLEEKIEYGESMAAKQSKQDSNVDTTSNEYYAKVLLTAIPTYRESDTSDKMKPELENESLEGEYLNPYNKQHTIKYPEGVQRIAGTPTAAGQVVYKNNDDGTISVYGVPSHFHDNKWLEDDDWSQKESERIMNNPKVLKLYDATDAEIARTVKMFDGTYSSEENDQSSEKVTRENVIDKVESYEGHKLDTDTYKYKEPEQNDKGEWGFSFEDKDGNLAGSYIIDEDGYVTEYDEKGKKVGSGS
;
A
#
# COMPACT_ATOMS: atom_id res chain seq x y z
N MET A 1 -31.97 19.07 -40.83
CA MET A 1 -32.75 20.28 -40.45
C MET A 1 -33.00 20.17 -38.95
N LYS A 2 -32.66 21.08 -38.04
CA LYS A 2 -32.25 22.49 -38.06
C LYS A 2 -31.09 22.71 -37.08
N LYS A 3 -30.18 23.61 -37.43
CA LYS A 3 -29.15 24.20 -36.58
C LYS A 3 -29.76 25.32 -35.74
N ILE A 4 -29.29 25.53 -34.51
CA ILE A 4 -29.38 26.83 -33.82
C ILE A 4 -27.99 27.17 -33.28
N LEU A 5 -27.40 28.19 -33.89
CA LEU A 5 -26.27 28.97 -33.39
C LEU A 5 -26.73 29.81 -32.19
N TYR A 6 -25.86 30.02 -31.20
CA TYR A 6 -25.80 31.30 -30.50
C TYR A 6 -24.35 31.79 -30.39
N ILE A 7 -24.18 32.99 -30.93
CA ILE A 7 -23.01 33.87 -30.91
C ILE A 7 -22.93 34.53 -29.52
N GLY A 8 -21.71 34.65 -28.99
CA GLY A 8 -21.43 35.04 -27.62
C GLY A 8 -21.56 36.51 -27.25
N VAL A 9 -21.16 36.82 -26.01
CA VAL A 9 -20.81 38.16 -25.52
C VAL A 9 -19.70 38.00 -24.48
N VAL A 10 -18.54 38.57 -24.78
CA VAL A 10 -17.49 38.91 -23.82
C VAL A 10 -17.96 40.13 -23.03
N LEU A 11 -17.97 40.04 -21.71
CA LEU A 11 -18.00 41.20 -20.82
C LEU A 11 -16.88 41.08 -19.80
N VAL A 12 -15.84 41.86 -20.05
CA VAL A 12 -14.79 42.24 -19.10
C VAL A 12 -15.46 43.01 -17.96
N SER A 13 -15.18 42.63 -16.72
CA SER A 13 -15.49 43.47 -15.55
C SER A 13 -14.42 43.27 -14.48
N SER A 14 -13.53 44.25 -14.44
CA SER A 14 -12.54 44.53 -13.40
C SER A 14 -13.19 44.77 -12.03
N VAL A 15 -12.68 44.12 -10.97
CA VAL A 15 -12.81 44.62 -9.59
C VAL A 15 -11.48 44.44 -8.84
N THR A 16 -11.00 45.56 -8.34
CA THR A 16 -9.84 45.77 -7.48
C THR A 16 -10.09 45.38 -6.02
N ILE A 17 -9.10 44.69 -5.43
CA ILE A 17 -8.57 44.71 -4.05
C ILE A 17 -9.49 45.19 -2.90
N ALA A 18 -9.71 44.32 -1.90
CA ALA A 18 -9.64 44.67 -0.47
C ALA A 18 -9.45 43.40 0.37
N GLY A 19 -8.40 43.35 1.19
CA GLY A 19 -8.16 42.29 2.16
C GLY A 19 -8.92 42.50 3.47
N CYS A 20 -8.98 41.46 4.30
CA CYS A 20 -8.86 41.55 5.77
C CYS A 20 -8.74 40.15 6.40
N SER A 21 -7.74 40.04 7.26
CA SER A 21 -7.37 39.00 8.22
C SER A 21 -8.37 38.84 9.37
N PHE A 22 -8.50 37.63 9.96
CA PHE A 22 -8.86 37.45 11.37
C PHE A 22 -8.31 36.13 11.95
N SER A 23 -7.87 36.19 13.21
CA SER A 23 -7.39 35.07 14.05
C SER A 23 -7.97 35.19 15.47
N ILE A 24 -7.94 34.07 16.23
CA ILE A 24 -8.07 33.90 17.72
C ILE A 24 -9.52 33.87 18.26
N GLY A 25 -9.94 32.98 19.17
CA GLY A 25 -9.22 31.99 19.96
C GLY A 25 -10.07 31.25 21.02
N ASN A 26 -9.32 30.67 21.95
CA ASN A 26 -9.56 29.68 23.02
C ASN A 26 -10.66 29.98 24.08
N GLY A 27 -11.15 28.93 24.75
CA GLY A 27 -11.95 29.03 25.99
C GLY A 27 -12.33 27.67 26.60
N SER A 28 -11.87 27.43 27.84
CA SER A 28 -11.96 26.22 28.67
C SER A 28 -12.93 26.41 29.85
N SER A 29 -13.50 25.32 30.43
CA SER A 29 -13.74 25.15 31.89
C SER A 29 -14.51 23.86 32.27
N ASP A 30 -13.81 22.94 32.98
CA ASP A 30 -14.01 22.37 34.33
C ASP A 30 -15.31 21.74 34.93
N LYS A 31 -15.02 20.67 35.73
CA LYS A 31 -15.64 20.14 37.00
C LYS A 31 -16.89 19.24 36.94
N GLU A 32 -17.12 18.22 37.78
CA GLU A 32 -16.44 17.58 38.95
C GLU A 32 -17.15 16.22 39.29
N THR A 33 -16.37 15.25 39.80
CA THR A 33 -16.64 14.15 40.78
C THR A 33 -18.03 13.59 41.12
N ASN A 34 -18.11 12.25 41.31
CA ASN A 34 -18.46 11.64 42.60
C ASN A 34 -18.04 10.17 42.76
N LYS A 35 -17.71 9.80 44.02
CA LYS A 35 -17.17 8.53 44.53
C LYS A 35 -18.25 7.82 45.37
N SER A 36 -18.32 6.48 45.33
CA SER A 36 -18.87 5.70 46.45
C SER A 36 -18.19 4.32 46.56
N GLU A 37 -17.60 4.08 47.74
CA GLU A 37 -17.12 2.79 48.22
C GLU A 37 -18.29 2.01 48.84
N GLN A 38 -18.31 0.67 48.70
CA GLN A 38 -18.77 -0.18 49.79
C GLN A 38 -18.05 -1.54 49.78
N LYS A 39 -17.80 -2.00 51.01
CA LYS A 39 -16.87 -3.03 51.47
C LYS A 39 -17.65 -4.27 51.90
N SER A 40 -17.12 -5.48 51.66
CA SER A 40 -17.31 -6.61 52.61
C SER A 40 -16.26 -7.72 52.47
N GLU A 41 -15.73 -8.06 53.65
CA GLU A 41 -14.90 -9.17 54.17
C GLU A 41 -15.30 -10.59 53.73
N HIS A 42 -14.64 -11.72 54.06
CA HIS A 42 -13.29 -12.19 54.46
C HIS A 42 -13.48 -13.70 54.73
N LYS A 43 -12.55 -14.59 54.34
CA LYS A 43 -12.03 -15.78 55.08
C LYS A 43 -11.70 -17.00 54.22
N THR A 44 -10.40 -17.27 54.24
CA THR A 44 -9.63 -18.51 54.10
C THR A 44 -10.18 -19.69 54.91
N LYS A 45 -9.97 -20.91 54.41
CA LYS A 45 -9.32 -22.03 55.14
C LYS A 45 -8.95 -23.19 54.22
N GLU A 46 -7.73 -23.67 54.40
CA GLU A 46 -7.13 -24.89 53.83
C GLU A 46 -7.79 -26.17 54.35
N SER A 47 -7.66 -27.27 53.61
CA SER A 47 -7.05 -28.53 54.12
C SER A 47 -6.77 -29.55 53.01
N SER A 48 -5.47 -29.79 52.80
CA SER A 48 -4.77 -31.07 52.53
C SER A 48 -5.51 -32.31 52.03
N SER A 49 -4.96 -32.95 50.99
CA SER A 49 -4.58 -34.37 51.07
C SER A 49 -3.37 -34.66 50.19
N ASN A 50 -2.49 -35.50 50.74
CA ASN A 50 -1.13 -35.80 50.32
C ASN A 50 -1.11 -37.20 49.70
N SER A 51 -0.40 -37.41 48.59
CA SER A 51 0.07 -38.74 48.21
C SER A 51 1.46 -38.64 47.55
N ASN A 52 2.44 -39.15 48.30
CA ASN A 52 3.81 -39.40 47.88
C ASN A 52 3.86 -40.63 46.96
N THR A 53 4.68 -40.60 45.91
CA THR A 53 5.44 -41.77 45.45
C THR A 53 6.79 -41.31 44.89
N LYS A 54 7.86 -41.96 45.35
CA LYS A 54 9.28 -41.65 45.12
C LYS A 54 9.89 -42.43 43.94
N ASN A 55 11.04 -41.90 43.51
CA ASN A 55 12.16 -42.46 42.72
C ASN A 55 12.01 -42.36 41.19
N LYS A 56 13.02 -41.93 40.41
CA LYS A 56 14.48 -42.09 40.60
C LYS A 56 15.24 -41.07 39.74
N ASP A 57 16.35 -40.57 40.27
CA ASP A 57 17.31 -39.65 39.64
C ASP A 57 17.82 -40.13 38.26
N THR A 58 18.05 -39.20 37.32
CA THR A 58 19.36 -39.05 36.64
C THR A 58 19.42 -37.79 35.77
N HIS A 59 20.59 -37.13 35.83
CA HIS A 59 21.04 -35.94 35.10
C HIS A 59 20.39 -34.61 35.47
N ALA A 60 20.85 -34.09 36.62
CA ALA A 60 21.07 -32.65 36.75
C ALA A 60 22.05 -32.21 35.66
N SER A 61 21.50 -31.76 34.52
CA SER A 61 22.24 -30.86 33.64
C SER A 61 22.55 -29.64 34.48
N SER A 62 23.84 -29.41 34.72
CA SER A 62 24.36 -28.15 35.21
C SER A 62 23.61 -27.05 34.49
N LYS A 63 22.84 -26.25 35.22
CA LYS A 63 22.22 -25.02 34.73
C LYS A 63 23.39 -24.09 34.38
N SER A 64 23.99 -24.32 33.21
CA SER A 64 25.03 -23.47 32.67
C SER A 64 24.41 -22.10 32.60
N GLU A 65 25.02 -21.12 33.26
CA GLU A 65 24.70 -19.72 33.03
C GLU A 65 24.72 -19.52 31.52
N VAL A 66 23.53 -19.29 30.95
CA VAL A 66 23.40 -19.01 29.53
C VAL A 66 24.19 -17.71 29.34
N PRO A 67 25.26 -17.71 28.53
CA PRO A 67 25.95 -16.47 28.23
C PRO A 67 24.94 -15.47 27.68
N ASN A 68 25.20 -14.18 27.87
CA ASN A 68 24.33 -13.13 27.35
C ASN A 68 24.45 -13.09 25.81
N ILE A 69 23.73 -14.00 25.14
CA ILE A 69 23.70 -14.17 23.70
C ILE A 69 22.79 -13.09 23.11
N SER A 70 23.25 -12.43 22.05
CA SER A 70 22.44 -11.41 21.40
C SER A 70 21.28 -12.03 20.59
N GLU A 71 20.22 -11.26 20.32
CA GLU A 71 19.13 -11.75 19.45
C GLU A 71 19.64 -12.08 18.04
N LYS A 72 20.55 -11.28 17.49
CA LYS A 72 21.16 -11.54 16.18
C LYS A 72 21.99 -12.82 16.16
N GLU A 73 22.78 -13.05 17.21
CA GLU A 73 23.54 -14.30 17.38
C GLU A 73 22.60 -15.51 17.47
N THR A 74 21.50 -15.37 18.22
CA THR A 74 20.46 -16.39 18.33
C THR A 74 19.83 -16.71 16.98
N ILE A 75 19.49 -15.68 16.20
CA ILE A 75 18.95 -15.84 14.84
C ILE A 75 19.98 -16.50 13.92
N ALA A 76 21.22 -16.02 13.92
CA ALA A 76 22.30 -16.58 13.10
C ALA A 76 22.48 -18.08 13.33
N MET A 77 22.50 -18.52 14.60
CA MET A 77 22.54 -19.95 14.95
C MET A 77 21.31 -20.71 14.47
N THR A 78 20.13 -20.10 14.57
CA THR A 78 18.87 -20.75 14.20
C THR A 78 18.74 -20.93 12.67
N LEU A 79 19.24 -20.00 11.86
CA LEU A 79 19.21 -20.13 10.39
C LEU A 79 20.09 -21.28 9.84
N MET A 80 20.93 -21.87 10.71
CA MET A 80 21.73 -23.05 10.40
C MET A 80 20.98 -24.37 10.67
N GLU A 81 19.75 -24.32 11.19
CA GLU A 81 18.94 -25.50 11.50
C GLU A 81 18.16 -26.01 10.29
N SER A 82 18.22 -27.32 10.05
CA SER A 82 17.61 -27.96 8.89
C SER A 82 16.08 -27.87 8.85
N ASN A 83 15.42 -27.79 10.01
CA ASN A 83 13.95 -27.73 10.08
C ASN A 83 13.37 -26.40 9.53
N LEU A 84 14.23 -25.43 9.26
CA LEU A 84 13.89 -24.12 8.72
C LEU A 84 14.14 -23.98 7.21
N GLU A 85 14.86 -24.92 6.59
CA GLU A 85 15.40 -24.78 5.22
C GLU A 85 14.35 -24.47 4.13
N SER A 86 13.14 -25.00 4.27
CA SER A 86 12.04 -24.78 3.32
C SER A 86 11.12 -23.62 3.69
N LYS A 87 11.30 -23.02 4.87
CA LYS A 87 10.35 -22.09 5.49
C LYS A 87 10.89 -20.66 5.62
N VAL A 88 12.21 -20.51 5.74
CA VAL A 88 12.86 -19.21 5.87
C VAL A 88 14.17 -19.19 5.08
N VAL A 89 14.72 -18.00 4.90
CA VAL A 89 16.07 -17.82 4.34
C VAL A 89 17.08 -18.59 5.19
N THR A 90 17.88 -19.45 4.57
CA THR A 90 18.89 -20.24 5.31
C THR A 90 20.19 -19.47 5.52
N ALA A 91 21.05 -19.97 6.41
CA ALA A 91 22.39 -19.40 6.61
C ALA A 91 23.21 -19.30 5.32
N ASP A 92 23.19 -20.34 4.49
CA ASP A 92 23.94 -20.33 3.22
C ASP A 92 23.32 -19.37 2.19
N GLU A 93 21.99 -19.25 2.15
CA GLU A 93 21.29 -18.27 1.29
C GLU A 93 21.57 -16.82 1.72
N LEU A 94 21.62 -16.56 3.04
CA LEU A 94 21.96 -15.25 3.62
C LEU A 94 23.39 -14.84 3.28
N LEU A 95 24.35 -15.75 3.43
CA LEU A 95 25.75 -15.47 3.06
C LEU A 95 25.92 -15.29 1.54
N LYS A 96 25.13 -16.01 0.74
CA LYS A 96 25.12 -15.88 -0.72
C LYS A 96 24.46 -14.57 -1.20
N GLY A 97 23.58 -13.97 -0.39
CA GLY A 97 22.81 -12.79 -0.77
C GLY A 97 21.70 -13.08 -1.80
N SER A 98 21.27 -14.33 -1.90
CA SER A 98 20.13 -14.71 -2.74
C SER A 98 19.47 -16.00 -2.26
N PHE A 99 18.16 -16.08 -2.41
CA PHE A 99 17.37 -17.27 -2.08
C PHE A 99 16.41 -17.59 -3.22
N THR A 100 15.95 -18.83 -3.28
CA THR A 100 14.96 -19.26 -4.28
C THR A 100 13.63 -19.53 -3.58
N MET A 101 12.57 -18.90 -4.08
CA MET A 101 11.20 -19.18 -3.70
C MET A 101 10.47 -19.85 -4.87
N THR A 102 9.45 -20.64 -4.56
CA THR A 102 8.51 -21.15 -5.57
C THR A 102 7.27 -20.25 -5.52
N SER A 103 6.94 -19.61 -6.64
CA SER A 103 5.73 -18.80 -6.78
C SER A 103 4.47 -19.67 -6.63
N GLY A 104 3.31 -19.05 -6.40
CA GLY A 104 2.03 -19.77 -6.36
C GLY A 104 1.70 -20.54 -7.64
N ALA A 105 2.35 -20.19 -8.77
CA ALA A 105 2.23 -20.88 -10.05
C ALA A 105 3.25 -22.03 -10.23
N GLY A 106 4.10 -22.31 -9.23
CA GLY A 106 5.11 -23.37 -9.29
C GLY A 106 6.44 -22.95 -9.92
N GLU A 107 6.58 -21.69 -10.32
CA GLU A 107 7.82 -21.15 -10.90
C GLU A 107 8.86 -20.86 -9.82
N LYS A 108 10.12 -21.23 -10.06
CA LYS A 108 11.23 -20.91 -9.16
C LYS A 108 11.76 -19.51 -9.45
N ILE A 109 11.57 -18.60 -8.50
CA ILE A 109 12.04 -17.21 -8.59
C ILE A 109 13.23 -17.06 -7.64
N THR A 110 14.37 -16.64 -8.16
CA THR A 110 15.52 -16.25 -7.34
C THR A 110 15.42 -14.77 -7.01
N LYS A 111 15.45 -14.44 -5.72
CA LYS A 111 15.51 -13.05 -5.24
C LYS A 111 16.89 -12.77 -4.65
N SER A 112 17.46 -11.63 -5.03
CA SER A 112 18.67 -11.09 -4.43
C SER A 112 18.32 -10.19 -3.26
N PHE A 113 19.15 -10.20 -2.23
CA PHE A 113 18.99 -9.38 -1.02
C PHE A 113 20.34 -9.26 -0.33
N ASP A 114 20.62 -8.14 0.34
CA ASP A 114 21.91 -7.96 1.02
C ASP A 114 21.87 -8.41 2.48
N LYS A 115 20.76 -8.17 3.18
CA LYS A 115 20.62 -8.39 4.62
C LYS A 115 19.25 -8.95 4.99
N LEU A 116 19.21 -9.65 6.13
CA LEU A 116 17.99 -10.03 6.81
C LEU A 116 17.60 -8.93 7.79
N THR A 117 16.44 -8.33 7.59
CA THR A 117 15.97 -7.19 8.38
C THR A 117 14.93 -7.64 9.40
N LEU A 118 15.16 -7.25 10.66
CA LEU A 118 14.27 -7.48 11.80
C LEU A 118 13.51 -6.19 12.10
N SER A 119 12.22 -6.16 11.80
CA SER A 119 11.37 -5.00 12.08
C SER A 119 10.55 -5.28 13.33
N GLU A 120 10.79 -4.54 14.42
CA GLU A 120 10.04 -4.68 15.66
C GLU A 120 8.56 -4.40 15.42
N SER A 121 7.64 -5.24 15.92
CA SER A 121 6.20 -4.97 15.78
C SER A 121 5.55 -4.70 17.13
N PRO A 122 5.16 -3.45 17.43
CA PRO A 122 4.49 -3.12 18.68
C PRO A 122 3.18 -3.87 18.89
N GLU A 123 2.43 -4.16 17.82
CA GLU A 123 1.19 -4.94 17.92
C GLU A 123 1.47 -6.43 18.21
N LEU A 124 2.48 -7.04 17.57
CA LEU A 124 2.89 -8.41 17.95
C LEU A 124 3.44 -8.45 19.38
N ASN A 125 4.03 -7.35 19.85
CA ASN A 125 4.49 -7.24 21.23
C ASN A 125 3.35 -7.07 22.24
N LYS A 126 2.11 -6.80 21.80
CA LYS A 126 0.89 -6.79 22.64
C LYS A 126 0.13 -8.12 22.62
N MET A 127 0.63 -9.13 21.91
CA MET A 127 -0.02 -10.43 21.77
C MET A 127 -0.34 -11.08 23.12
N ASP A 128 -1.57 -11.56 23.26
CA ASP A 128 -2.05 -12.25 24.46
C ASP A 128 -1.30 -13.57 24.67
N ASN A 129 -1.16 -13.97 25.94
CA ASN A 129 -0.52 -15.22 26.37
C ASN A 129 0.91 -15.47 25.87
N LYS A 130 1.60 -14.43 25.37
CA LYS A 130 3.00 -14.54 24.95
C LYS A 130 3.94 -14.82 26.15
N PRO A 131 5.04 -15.56 25.96
CA PRO A 131 6.02 -15.79 27.02
C PRO A 131 6.60 -14.48 27.58
N GLU A 132 6.92 -14.48 28.88
CA GLU A 132 7.48 -13.30 29.55
C GLU A 132 8.79 -12.86 28.88
N GLY A 133 8.93 -11.55 28.68
CA GLY A 133 10.11 -10.92 28.08
C GLY A 133 10.34 -11.29 26.60
N MET A 134 9.33 -11.84 25.91
CA MET A 134 9.44 -12.15 24.48
C MET A 134 9.17 -10.92 23.61
N ASN A 135 10.15 -10.61 22.77
CA ASN A 135 10.10 -9.58 21.73
C ASN A 135 9.81 -10.24 20.39
N PHE A 136 8.91 -9.64 19.62
CA PHE A 136 8.53 -10.11 18.29
C PHE A 136 8.99 -9.15 17.20
N TYR A 137 9.58 -9.72 16.15
CA TYR A 137 10.03 -9.03 14.97
C TYR A 137 9.43 -9.69 13.73
N GLY A 138 8.99 -8.88 12.76
CA GLY A 138 8.81 -9.39 11.42
C GLY A 138 10.16 -9.48 10.71
N VAL A 139 10.31 -10.51 9.89
CA VAL A 139 11.56 -10.85 9.22
C VAL A 139 11.41 -10.64 7.72
N GLU A 140 12.29 -9.84 7.12
CA GLU A 140 12.37 -9.63 5.68
C GLU A 140 13.77 -10.02 5.15
N PRO A 141 13.87 -10.64 3.96
CA PRO A 141 12.76 -11.08 3.11
C PRO A 141 12.10 -12.39 3.60
N SER A 142 10.82 -12.59 3.28
CA SER A 142 10.13 -13.86 3.49
C SER A 142 10.36 -14.83 2.33
N LYS A 143 10.47 -16.13 2.64
CA LYS A 143 10.71 -17.19 1.65
C LYS A 143 9.43 -17.70 0.98
N GLY A 144 8.27 -17.49 1.59
CA GLY A 144 6.98 -17.97 1.09
C GLY A 144 5.91 -16.90 1.04
N PRO A 145 4.69 -17.27 0.60
CA PRO A 145 3.53 -16.36 0.54
C PRO A 145 2.91 -16.19 1.94
N TYR A 146 3.75 -15.89 2.94
CA TYR A 146 3.37 -15.68 4.33
C TYR A 146 4.34 -14.66 4.96
N ALA A 147 3.89 -14.00 6.03
CA ALA A 147 4.78 -13.26 6.91
C ALA A 147 5.62 -14.24 7.73
N THR A 148 6.90 -13.93 7.89
CA THR A 148 7.78 -14.63 8.84
C THR A 148 7.96 -13.74 10.06
N ILE A 149 7.61 -14.27 11.23
CA ILE A 149 7.74 -13.59 12.52
C ILE A 149 8.74 -14.39 13.35
N VAL A 150 9.64 -13.69 14.04
CA VAL A 150 10.55 -14.27 15.02
C VAL A 150 10.25 -13.70 16.41
N GLY A 151 10.01 -14.58 17.37
CA GLY A 151 9.85 -14.23 18.78
C GLY A 151 11.06 -14.68 19.58
N ILE A 152 11.67 -13.80 20.37
CA ILE A 152 12.90 -14.12 21.12
C ILE A 152 12.79 -13.62 22.55
N ASN A 153 13.12 -14.48 23.51
CA ASN A 153 13.39 -14.08 24.89
C ASN A 153 14.73 -14.71 25.35
N LYS A 154 14.98 -14.76 26.67
CA LYS A 154 16.22 -15.34 27.23
C LYS A 154 16.32 -16.87 27.14
N GLU A 155 15.21 -17.56 26.93
CA GLU A 155 15.14 -19.03 27.02
C GLU A 155 14.97 -19.68 25.64
N LYS A 156 14.15 -19.09 24.78
CA LYS A 156 13.75 -19.67 23.50
C LYS A 156 13.58 -18.65 22.39
N ILE A 157 13.74 -19.14 21.18
CA ILE A 157 13.41 -18.46 19.92
C ILE A 157 12.32 -19.23 19.20
N VAL A 158 11.35 -18.53 18.63
CA VAL A 158 10.26 -19.10 17.86
C VAL A 158 10.17 -18.45 16.48
N TYR A 159 9.86 -19.25 15.47
CA TYR A 159 9.54 -18.80 14.12
C TYR A 159 8.07 -19.13 13.82
N ILE A 160 7.35 -18.14 13.33
CA ILE A 160 5.93 -18.26 12.97
C ILE A 160 5.79 -17.85 11.51
N MET A 161 5.15 -18.70 10.72
CA MET A 161 4.79 -18.40 9.33
C MET A 161 3.28 -18.23 9.23
N THR A 162 2.79 -17.01 9.02
CA THR A 162 1.36 -16.71 9.05
C THR A 162 0.89 -15.93 7.82
N GLN A 163 -0.36 -16.17 7.42
CA GLN A 163 -1.08 -15.36 6.43
C GLN A 163 -2.14 -14.45 7.06
N SER A 164 -2.34 -14.55 8.37
CA SER A 164 -3.32 -13.79 9.14
C SER A 164 -2.65 -13.07 10.31
N ALA A 165 -3.27 -11.99 10.79
CA ALA A 165 -2.89 -11.39 12.06
C ALA A 165 -2.98 -12.43 13.19
N ILE A 166 -2.08 -12.33 14.15
CA ILE A 166 -2.02 -13.20 15.33
C ILE A 166 -2.21 -12.29 16.54
N PHE A 167 -3.27 -12.54 17.32
CA PHE A 167 -3.58 -11.74 18.51
C PHE A 167 -3.27 -12.51 19.80
N ASP A 168 -3.28 -13.84 19.76
CA ASP A 168 -2.97 -14.70 20.90
C ASP A 168 -1.89 -15.73 20.52
N TYR A 169 -0.83 -15.80 21.32
CA TYR A 169 0.30 -16.71 21.11
C TYR A 169 -0.14 -18.18 21.11
N LYS A 170 -1.19 -18.52 21.86
CA LYS A 170 -1.74 -19.89 21.93
C LYS A 170 -2.45 -20.32 20.66
N GLU A 171 -2.84 -19.40 19.77
CA GLU A 171 -3.43 -19.75 18.48
C GLU A 171 -2.42 -20.44 17.56
N VAL A 172 -1.13 -20.10 17.71
CA VAL A 172 -0.06 -20.61 16.84
C VAL A 172 0.86 -21.60 17.54
N GLU A 173 0.95 -21.58 18.88
CA GLU A 173 1.81 -22.52 19.62
C GLU A 173 1.47 -23.98 19.32
N GLY A 174 2.48 -24.76 18.90
CA GLY A 174 2.32 -26.19 18.55
C GLY A 174 1.68 -26.45 17.18
N SER A 175 1.35 -25.41 16.40
CA SER A 175 0.91 -25.55 15.01
C SER A 175 2.05 -25.98 14.08
N ASN A 176 1.72 -26.45 12.87
CA ASN A 176 2.71 -26.79 11.83
C ASN A 176 3.48 -25.56 11.28
N THR A 177 2.92 -24.36 11.51
CA THR A 177 3.47 -23.05 11.17
C THR A 177 4.33 -22.44 12.27
N PHE A 178 4.50 -23.14 13.38
CA PHE A 178 5.25 -22.71 14.55
C PHE A 178 6.46 -23.62 14.76
N ILE A 179 7.64 -23.03 14.91
CA ILE A 179 8.88 -23.74 15.18
C ILE A 179 9.55 -23.10 16.39
N GLU A 180 9.97 -23.91 17.36
CA GLU A 180 10.60 -23.45 18.58
C GLU A 180 11.97 -24.11 18.78
N TYR A 181 12.93 -23.34 19.29
CA TYR A 181 14.23 -23.83 19.73
C TYR A 181 14.58 -23.27 21.10
N ASN A 182 15.26 -24.08 21.91
CA ASN A 182 15.92 -23.63 23.12
C ASN A 182 17.25 -22.93 22.78
N ILE A 183 17.48 -21.74 23.32
CA ILE A 183 18.68 -20.93 23.01
C ILE A 183 19.95 -21.58 23.55
N SER A 184 19.88 -22.25 24.70
CA SER A 184 21.05 -22.94 25.29
C SER A 184 21.52 -24.10 24.42
N ASP A 185 20.57 -24.83 23.81
CA ASP A 185 20.86 -25.93 22.90
C ASP A 185 21.49 -25.42 21.61
N LEU A 186 20.92 -24.34 21.03
CA LEU A 186 21.49 -23.67 19.86
C LEU A 186 22.93 -23.20 20.13
N TYR A 187 23.17 -22.53 21.24
CA TYR A 187 24.50 -22.06 21.62
C TYR A 187 25.49 -23.21 21.78
N ASN A 188 25.11 -24.27 22.50
CA ASN A 188 26.01 -25.40 22.68
C ASN A 188 26.35 -26.10 21.36
N LYS A 189 25.41 -26.11 20.42
CA LYS A 189 25.60 -26.68 19.08
C LYS A 189 26.50 -25.82 18.18
N HIS A 190 26.35 -24.49 18.22
CA HIS A 190 26.93 -23.60 17.22
C HIS A 190 28.02 -22.65 17.71
N LYS A 191 28.27 -22.49 19.02
CA LYS A 191 29.24 -21.52 19.60
C LYS A 191 30.67 -21.54 19.03
N GLY A 192 31.06 -22.60 18.31
CA GLY A 192 32.36 -22.71 17.64
C GLY A 192 32.33 -22.43 16.14
N ASP A 193 31.18 -22.14 15.54
CA ASP A 193 31.04 -21.97 14.10
C ASP A 193 31.46 -20.57 13.66
N SER A 194 32.50 -20.52 12.84
CA SER A 194 33.04 -19.29 12.25
C SER A 194 32.05 -18.50 11.39
N LYS A 195 30.95 -19.12 10.93
CA LYS A 195 29.92 -18.46 10.11
C LYS A 195 29.04 -17.50 10.94
N ILE A 196 28.89 -17.71 12.26
CA ILE A 196 27.98 -16.91 13.10
C ILE A 196 28.24 -15.42 12.95
N ARG A 197 29.50 -14.98 13.09
CA ARG A 197 29.85 -13.57 12.97
C ARG A 197 29.51 -12.97 11.60
N LYS A 198 29.71 -13.73 10.53
CA LYS A 198 29.38 -13.29 9.16
C LYS A 198 27.87 -13.20 8.95
N LEU A 199 27.12 -14.11 9.57
CA LEU A 199 25.65 -14.10 9.55
C LEU A 199 25.10 -12.93 10.35
N GLU A 200 25.65 -12.63 11.52
CA GLU A 200 25.27 -11.48 12.34
C GLU A 200 25.46 -10.15 11.60
N GLU A 201 26.57 -9.98 10.88
CA GLU A 201 26.84 -8.80 10.05
C GLU A 201 25.81 -8.64 8.91
N LYS A 202 25.18 -9.75 8.51
CA LYS A 202 24.11 -9.81 7.51
C LYS A 202 22.71 -9.68 8.12
N ILE A 203 22.58 -9.55 9.44
CA ILE A 203 21.31 -9.33 10.14
C ILE A 203 21.28 -7.90 10.70
N GLU A 204 20.22 -7.17 10.43
CA GLU A 204 20.04 -5.81 10.95
C GLU A 204 18.68 -5.60 11.57
N TYR A 205 18.62 -4.70 12.56
CA TYR A 205 17.35 -4.17 13.00
C TYR A 205 16.94 -3.11 11.98
N GLY A 206 15.78 -3.32 11.36
CA GLY A 206 15.14 -2.33 10.53
C GLY A 206 14.40 -1.31 11.37
N GLU A 207 13.79 -0.34 10.68
CA GLU A 207 12.81 0.52 11.33
C GLU A 207 11.69 -0.35 11.94
N SER A 208 11.28 -0.02 13.16
CA SER A 208 10.10 -0.62 13.79
C SER A 208 8.95 -0.64 12.79
N MET A 209 8.12 -1.67 12.76
CA MET A 209 6.89 -1.68 11.96
C MET A 209 6.00 -0.49 12.31
N ALA A 210 6.07 0.06 13.53
CA ALA A 210 5.44 1.34 13.87
C ALA A 210 6.15 2.57 13.31
N ALA A 211 7.45 2.50 13.02
CA ALA A 211 8.21 3.55 12.35
C ALA A 211 8.12 3.46 10.81
N LYS A 212 7.92 2.25 10.25
CA LYS A 212 7.43 2.07 8.88
C LYS A 212 6.00 2.62 8.75
N GLN A 213 5.16 2.45 9.79
CA GLN A 213 3.88 3.18 9.89
C GLN A 213 4.10 4.70 10.04
N SER A 214 5.14 5.19 10.74
CA SER A 214 5.36 6.64 10.91
C SER A 214 6.07 7.36 9.75
N LYS A 215 6.76 6.64 8.85
CA LYS A 215 7.13 7.15 7.51
C LYS A 215 6.03 6.95 6.47
N GLN A 216 4.97 6.24 6.86
CA GLN A 216 3.71 6.10 6.13
C GLN A 216 2.55 6.78 6.90
N ASP A 217 2.87 7.69 7.83
CA ASP A 217 1.95 8.63 8.49
C ASP A 217 2.09 9.99 7.79
N SER A 218 1.73 10.02 6.52
CA SER A 218 0.66 10.95 6.20
C SER A 218 -0.59 10.11 6.33
N ASN A 219 -1.36 10.28 7.41
CA ASN A 219 -2.77 9.91 7.55
C ASN A 219 -3.30 9.36 6.23
N VAL A 220 -3.17 8.04 5.97
CA VAL A 220 -3.46 7.50 4.63
C VAL A 220 -4.94 7.72 4.49
N ASP A 221 -5.30 8.72 3.69
CA ASP A 221 -6.67 9.06 3.47
C ASP A 221 -7.29 7.88 2.72
N THR A 222 -7.95 7.00 3.47
CA THR A 222 -8.63 5.82 2.96
C THR A 222 -9.86 6.19 2.13
N THR A 223 -10.16 7.50 2.04
CA THR A 223 -11.17 8.09 1.18
C THR A 223 -10.60 8.78 -0.07
N SER A 224 -9.29 8.69 -0.30
CA SER A 224 -8.62 9.28 -1.46
C SER A 224 -8.56 8.35 -2.68
N ASN A 225 -8.52 8.95 -3.87
CA ASN A 225 -8.30 8.21 -5.13
C ASN A 225 -6.95 7.48 -5.15
N GLU A 226 -5.92 7.98 -4.46
CA GLU A 226 -4.62 7.31 -4.33
C GLU A 226 -4.75 5.99 -3.57
N TYR A 227 -5.54 5.99 -2.49
CA TYR A 227 -5.85 4.77 -1.76
C TYR A 227 -6.67 3.80 -2.61
N TYR A 228 -7.71 4.29 -3.30
CA TYR A 228 -8.51 3.45 -4.21
C TYR A 228 -7.69 2.86 -5.35
N ALA A 229 -6.73 3.61 -5.89
CA ALA A 229 -5.77 3.10 -6.87
C ALA A 229 -4.94 1.94 -6.31
N LYS A 230 -4.41 2.06 -5.08
CA LYS A 230 -3.68 0.96 -4.41
C LYS A 230 -4.56 -0.26 -4.22
N VAL A 231 -5.82 -0.09 -3.83
CA VAL A 231 -6.79 -1.19 -3.69
C VAL A 231 -7.03 -1.89 -5.03
N LEU A 232 -7.28 -1.13 -6.10
CA LEU A 232 -7.51 -1.68 -7.44
C LEU A 232 -6.30 -2.45 -7.95
N LEU A 233 -5.10 -1.85 -7.87
CA LEU A 233 -3.85 -2.49 -8.27
C LEU A 233 -3.58 -3.76 -7.44
N THR A 234 -3.99 -3.79 -6.18
CA THR A 234 -3.91 -4.98 -5.32
C THR A 234 -4.83 -6.08 -5.80
N ALA A 235 -6.10 -5.77 -6.04
CA ALA A 235 -7.14 -6.75 -6.33
C ALA A 235 -7.19 -7.21 -7.79
N ILE A 236 -6.80 -6.35 -8.74
CA ILE A 236 -6.82 -6.61 -10.18
C ILE A 236 -5.42 -6.35 -10.77
N PRO A 237 -4.50 -7.34 -10.71
CA PRO A 237 -3.11 -7.16 -11.13
C PRO A 237 -2.91 -6.75 -12.59
N THR A 238 -3.90 -6.96 -13.48
CA THR A 238 -3.81 -6.53 -14.88
C THR A 238 -3.72 -5.01 -15.04
N TYR A 239 -4.13 -4.23 -14.04
CA TYR A 239 -3.93 -2.77 -14.03
C TYR A 239 -2.47 -2.35 -13.75
N ARG A 240 -1.60 -3.28 -13.30
CA ARG A 240 -0.17 -3.01 -13.07
C ARG A 240 0.64 -3.03 -14.37
N GLU A 241 0.24 -3.89 -15.30
CA GLU A 241 0.95 -4.13 -16.56
C GLU A 241 0.37 -3.33 -17.73
N SER A 242 -0.76 -2.65 -17.54
CA SER A 242 -1.42 -1.95 -18.62
C SER A 242 -0.63 -0.71 -19.02
N ASP A 243 0.22 -0.83 -20.03
CA ASP A 243 0.37 0.22 -21.03
C ASP A 243 -1.03 0.48 -21.59
N THR A 244 -1.65 1.60 -21.25
CA THR A 244 -3.01 1.96 -21.69
C THR A 244 -3.07 2.37 -23.16
N SER A 245 -2.18 1.81 -23.98
CA SER A 245 -2.22 1.92 -25.43
C SER A 245 -3.46 1.19 -25.99
N ASP A 246 -4.52 1.99 -26.08
CA ASP A 246 -5.50 2.05 -27.17
C ASP A 246 -6.71 1.11 -27.23
N LYS A 247 -7.04 0.28 -26.22
CA LYS A 247 -8.25 -0.56 -26.35
C LYS A 247 -9.29 -0.48 -25.23
N MET A 248 -8.96 0.05 -24.06
CA MET A 248 -9.95 0.27 -23.01
C MET A 248 -9.51 1.39 -22.08
N LYS A 249 -10.30 2.48 -22.03
CA LYS A 249 -10.11 3.61 -21.11
C LYS A 249 -11.19 3.53 -20.05
N PRO A 250 -10.97 2.80 -18.94
CA PRO A 250 -11.99 2.64 -17.92
C PRO A 250 -12.10 3.94 -17.10
N GLU A 251 -13.34 4.39 -16.89
CA GLU A 251 -13.65 5.37 -15.85
C GLU A 251 -13.99 4.61 -14.57
N LEU A 252 -13.32 4.93 -13.47
CA LEU A 252 -13.46 4.24 -12.20
C LEU A 252 -14.24 5.10 -11.22
N GLU A 253 -15.12 4.45 -10.47
CA GLU A 253 -15.86 5.08 -9.38
C GLU A 253 -15.67 4.26 -8.11
N ASN A 254 -15.54 4.94 -6.96
CA ASN A 254 -15.61 4.32 -5.65
C ASN A 254 -16.92 4.71 -4.97
N GLU A 255 -17.61 3.74 -4.37
CA GLU A 255 -18.81 3.96 -3.58
C GLU A 255 -18.82 3.12 -2.30
N SER A 256 -19.49 3.62 -1.26
CA SER A 256 -19.78 2.84 -0.06
C SER A 256 -20.95 1.91 -0.31
N LEU A 257 -20.83 0.64 0.10
CA LEU A 257 -21.91 -0.35 0.02
C LEU A 257 -22.55 -0.64 1.39
N GLU A 258 -22.07 -0.01 2.45
CA GLU A 258 -22.54 -0.26 3.81
C GLU A 258 -24.08 -0.19 3.93
N GLY A 259 -24.67 -1.24 4.50
CA GLY A 259 -26.12 -1.32 4.72
C GLY A 259 -26.95 -1.61 3.47
N GLU A 260 -26.35 -1.56 2.27
CA GLU A 260 -26.97 -2.00 1.02
C GLU A 260 -27.06 -3.53 0.95
N TYR A 261 -28.00 -4.02 0.14
CA TYR A 261 -28.18 -5.46 -0.06
C TYR A 261 -27.14 -6.00 -1.05
N LEU A 262 -26.52 -7.13 -0.72
CA LEU A 262 -25.58 -7.80 -1.63
C LEU A 262 -26.23 -8.10 -2.97
N ASN A 263 -27.42 -8.72 -2.95
CA ASN A 263 -28.25 -8.91 -4.14
C ASN A 263 -29.46 -7.95 -4.11
N PRO A 264 -29.42 -6.82 -4.84
CA PRO A 264 -30.51 -5.84 -4.82
C PRO A 264 -31.81 -6.34 -5.45
N TYR A 265 -31.79 -7.46 -6.18
CA TYR A 265 -32.95 -8.05 -6.85
C TYR A 265 -33.70 -9.08 -5.99
N ASN A 266 -33.07 -9.60 -4.94
CA ASN A 266 -33.70 -10.50 -3.96
C ASN A 266 -33.43 -10.03 -2.52
N LYS A 267 -33.95 -8.84 -2.17
CA LYS A 267 -33.66 -8.15 -0.89
C LYS A 267 -34.13 -8.91 0.36
N GLN A 268 -35.06 -9.85 0.23
CA GLN A 268 -35.56 -10.64 1.37
C GLN A 268 -34.66 -11.83 1.68
N HIS A 269 -33.86 -12.27 0.71
CA HIS A 269 -33.06 -13.50 0.77
C HIS A 269 -31.61 -13.23 0.33
N THR A 270 -31.05 -12.20 0.95
CA THR A 270 -29.65 -11.81 0.84
C THR A 270 -29.25 -11.05 2.10
N ILE A 271 -27.97 -11.07 2.43
CA ILE A 271 -27.44 -10.20 3.48
C ILE A 271 -27.26 -8.76 3.01
N LYS A 272 -27.09 -7.88 4.00
CA LYS A 272 -26.57 -6.53 3.79
C LYS A 272 -25.06 -6.49 3.98
N TYR A 273 -24.40 -5.57 3.29
CA TYR A 273 -22.97 -5.36 3.51
C TYR A 273 -22.73 -4.77 4.91
N PRO A 274 -21.73 -5.27 5.65
CA PRO A 274 -21.33 -4.70 6.94
C PRO A 274 -20.66 -3.33 6.79
N GLU A 275 -20.43 -2.68 7.92
CA GLU A 275 -19.76 -1.38 8.01
C GLU A 275 -18.36 -1.40 7.39
N GLY A 276 -18.06 -0.35 6.62
CA GLY A 276 -16.77 -0.14 5.97
C GLY A 276 -16.54 -0.92 4.67
N VAL A 277 -17.56 -1.59 4.12
CA VAL A 277 -17.44 -2.22 2.79
C VAL A 277 -17.62 -1.17 1.69
N GLN A 278 -16.69 -1.17 0.76
CA GLN A 278 -16.61 -0.27 -0.39
C GLN A 278 -16.61 -1.07 -1.69
N ARG A 279 -16.93 -0.40 -2.80
CA ARG A 279 -16.84 -0.94 -4.16
C ARG A 279 -16.12 0.04 -5.06
N ILE A 280 -15.13 -0.47 -5.78
CA ILE A 280 -14.55 0.19 -6.95
C ILE A 280 -15.11 -0.49 -8.19
N ALA A 281 -15.65 0.27 -9.12
CA ALA A 281 -16.23 -0.26 -10.35
C ALA A 281 -15.78 0.55 -11.55
N GLY A 282 -15.49 -0.14 -12.66
CA GLY A 282 -15.11 0.50 -13.91
C GLY A 282 -16.23 0.54 -14.94
N THR A 283 -16.26 1.62 -15.71
CA THR A 283 -17.12 1.83 -16.88
C THR A 283 -16.25 1.84 -18.15
N PRO A 284 -16.57 1.00 -19.15
CA PRO A 284 -17.68 0.04 -19.20
C PRO A 284 -17.42 -1.16 -18.28
N THR A 285 -18.47 -1.90 -17.88
CA THR A 285 -18.42 -2.98 -16.87
C THR A 285 -17.36 -4.07 -17.09
N ALA A 286 -16.88 -4.25 -18.32
CA ALA A 286 -15.76 -5.13 -18.64
C ALA A 286 -14.43 -4.69 -17.98
N ALA A 287 -14.33 -3.45 -17.50
CA ALA A 287 -13.23 -2.92 -16.70
C ALA A 287 -13.12 -3.59 -15.31
N GLY A 288 -14.18 -4.30 -14.90
CA GLY A 288 -14.22 -5.08 -13.67
C GLY A 288 -14.74 -4.28 -12.48
N GLN A 289 -14.75 -4.96 -11.34
CA GLN A 289 -15.09 -4.37 -10.05
C GLN A 289 -14.30 -5.04 -8.93
N VAL A 290 -14.17 -4.33 -7.81
CA VAL A 290 -13.61 -4.82 -6.56
C VAL A 290 -14.57 -4.45 -5.45
N VAL A 291 -15.07 -5.43 -4.70
CA VAL A 291 -15.80 -5.17 -3.44
C VAL A 291 -14.85 -5.53 -2.32
N TYR A 292 -14.57 -4.58 -1.42
CA TYR A 292 -13.55 -4.75 -0.41
C TYR A 292 -13.88 -4.04 0.90
N LYS A 293 -13.16 -4.40 1.96
CA LYS A 293 -13.12 -3.68 3.24
C LYS A 293 -11.67 -3.42 3.62
N ASN A 294 -11.37 -2.21 4.10
CA ASN A 294 -10.09 -1.93 4.74
C ASN A 294 -10.03 -2.61 6.11
N ASN A 295 -8.91 -3.26 6.42
CA ASN A 295 -8.68 -3.89 7.72
C ASN A 295 -7.87 -2.99 8.68
N ASP A 296 -7.51 -1.78 8.26
CA ASP A 296 -6.75 -0.78 9.03
C ASP A 296 -5.34 -1.23 9.48
N ASP A 297 -4.82 -2.28 8.85
CA ASP A 297 -3.50 -2.88 9.13
C ASP A 297 -2.61 -2.95 7.87
N GLY A 298 -2.98 -2.20 6.81
CA GLY A 298 -2.32 -2.25 5.51
C GLY A 298 -2.74 -3.44 4.64
N THR A 299 -3.78 -4.17 5.05
CA THR A 299 -4.44 -5.21 4.24
C THR A 299 -5.89 -4.85 3.94
N ILE A 300 -6.42 -5.49 2.89
CA ILE A 300 -7.83 -5.39 2.50
C ILE A 300 -8.46 -6.78 2.44
N SER A 301 -9.72 -6.86 2.83
CA SER A 301 -10.56 -8.05 2.64
C SER A 301 -11.34 -7.89 1.34
N VAL A 302 -11.03 -8.67 0.30
CA VAL A 302 -11.72 -8.63 -1.01
C VAL A 302 -12.79 -9.72 -1.08
N TYR A 303 -14.00 -9.32 -1.41
CA TYR A 303 -15.17 -10.20 -1.48
C TYR A 303 -15.45 -10.63 -2.92
N GLY A 304 -15.70 -11.93 -3.11
CA GLY A 304 -16.02 -12.52 -4.42
C GLY A 304 -17.44 -12.22 -4.90
N VAL A 305 -17.89 -10.97 -4.81
CA VAL A 305 -19.22 -10.55 -5.23
C VAL A 305 -19.32 -10.56 -6.76
N PRO A 306 -20.33 -11.23 -7.35
CA PRO A 306 -20.52 -11.22 -8.78
C PRO A 306 -20.81 -9.80 -9.29
N SER A 307 -20.29 -9.44 -10.46
CA SER A 307 -20.61 -8.15 -11.10
C SER A 307 -22.06 -8.07 -11.55
N HIS A 308 -22.67 -9.22 -11.83
CA HIS A 308 -24.05 -9.36 -12.23
C HIS A 308 -24.63 -10.68 -11.71
N PHE A 309 -25.89 -10.67 -11.29
CA PHE A 309 -26.61 -11.84 -10.78
C PHE A 309 -27.30 -12.62 -11.91
N HIS A 310 -26.52 -13.10 -12.89
CA HIS A 310 -27.07 -13.77 -14.09
C HIS A 310 -27.50 -15.22 -13.86
N ASP A 311 -27.03 -15.88 -12.79
CA ASP A 311 -27.53 -17.21 -12.43
C ASP A 311 -28.92 -17.05 -11.81
N ASN A 312 -29.94 -17.65 -12.44
CA ASN A 312 -31.33 -17.61 -11.98
C ASN A 312 -31.48 -18.05 -10.52
N LYS A 313 -30.57 -18.85 -9.97
CA LYS A 313 -30.61 -19.22 -8.54
C LYS A 313 -30.54 -18.02 -7.60
N TRP A 314 -29.90 -16.92 -8.00
CA TRP A 314 -29.92 -15.68 -7.21
C TRP A 314 -31.30 -15.03 -7.14
N LEU A 315 -32.21 -15.36 -8.06
CA LEU A 315 -33.54 -14.76 -8.19
C LEU A 315 -34.66 -15.72 -7.80
N GLU A 316 -34.48 -17.01 -8.04
CA GLU A 316 -35.53 -18.04 -7.94
C GLU A 316 -35.35 -19.00 -6.75
N ASP A 317 -34.14 -19.10 -6.18
CA ASP A 317 -33.82 -19.98 -5.05
C ASP A 317 -33.40 -19.14 -3.82
N ASP A 318 -34.39 -18.78 -3.01
CA ASP A 318 -34.23 -17.93 -1.82
C ASP A 318 -33.22 -18.49 -0.81
N ASP A 319 -33.33 -19.79 -0.51
CA ASP A 319 -32.44 -20.47 0.44
C ASP A 319 -31.00 -20.47 -0.07
N TRP A 320 -30.80 -20.68 -1.37
CA TRP A 320 -29.49 -20.64 -1.99
C TRP A 320 -28.92 -19.22 -2.03
N SER A 321 -29.71 -18.23 -2.46
CA SER A 321 -29.30 -16.81 -2.52
C SER A 321 -28.85 -16.30 -1.15
N GLN A 322 -29.61 -16.61 -0.09
CA GLN A 322 -29.27 -16.26 1.28
C GLN A 322 -27.93 -16.90 1.68
N LYS A 323 -27.80 -18.22 1.57
CA LYS A 323 -26.58 -18.96 1.97
C LYS A 323 -25.35 -18.54 1.18
N GLU A 324 -25.50 -18.30 -0.11
CA GLU A 324 -24.39 -17.90 -0.97
C GLU A 324 -23.93 -16.48 -0.63
N SER A 325 -24.85 -15.56 -0.35
CA SER A 325 -24.51 -14.21 0.10
C SER A 325 -23.75 -14.23 1.44
N GLU A 326 -24.17 -15.05 2.40
CA GLU A 326 -23.46 -15.29 3.67
C GLU A 326 -22.08 -15.90 3.45
N ARG A 327 -21.97 -16.88 2.55
CA ARG A 327 -20.70 -17.54 2.20
C ARG A 327 -19.69 -16.54 1.63
N ILE A 328 -20.13 -15.63 0.75
CA ILE A 328 -19.25 -14.62 0.15
C ILE A 328 -18.70 -13.68 1.23
N MET A 329 -19.54 -13.19 2.15
CA MET A 329 -19.07 -12.27 3.20
C MET A 329 -18.23 -12.94 4.28
N ASN A 330 -18.48 -14.21 4.58
CA ASN A 330 -17.74 -14.95 5.60
C ASN A 330 -16.40 -15.51 5.09
N ASN A 331 -16.12 -15.43 3.79
CA ASN A 331 -14.92 -15.99 3.18
C ASN A 331 -14.22 -14.98 2.24
N PRO A 332 -13.79 -13.81 2.74
CA PRO A 332 -13.04 -12.85 1.96
C PRO A 332 -11.62 -13.37 1.64
N LYS A 333 -11.05 -12.85 0.56
CA LYS A 333 -9.62 -12.99 0.28
C LYS A 333 -8.88 -11.80 0.90
N VAL A 334 -8.10 -12.05 1.94
CA VAL A 334 -7.28 -11.00 2.58
C VAL A 334 -6.01 -10.79 1.75
N LEU A 335 -5.75 -9.55 1.36
CA LEU A 335 -4.62 -9.15 0.52
C LEU A 335 -3.87 -8.00 1.19
N LYS A 336 -2.54 -8.11 1.29
CA LYS A 336 -1.69 -6.96 1.61
C LYS A 336 -1.75 -5.96 0.45
N LEU A 337 -1.88 -4.67 0.76
CA LEU A 337 -1.83 -3.63 -0.24
C LEU A 337 -0.55 -3.75 -1.06
N TYR A 338 -0.71 -3.70 -2.37
CA TYR A 338 0.38 -3.70 -3.33
C TYR A 338 1.21 -2.43 -3.14
N ASP A 339 2.52 -2.62 -3.06
CA ASP A 339 3.50 -1.55 -2.95
C ASP A 339 3.70 -0.90 -4.33
N ALA A 340 2.68 -0.16 -4.75
CA ALA A 340 2.64 0.53 -6.02
C ALA A 340 3.59 1.73 -6.01
N THR A 341 4.31 1.91 -7.11
CA THR A 341 5.08 3.12 -7.38
C THR A 341 4.16 4.33 -7.55
N ASP A 342 4.69 5.54 -7.29
CA ASP A 342 3.95 6.79 -7.51
C ASP A 342 3.43 6.91 -8.95
N ALA A 343 4.17 6.37 -9.93
CA ALA A 343 3.76 6.33 -11.33
C ALA A 343 2.54 5.42 -11.58
N GLU A 344 2.51 4.21 -10.98
CA GLU A 344 1.36 3.30 -11.05
C GLU A 344 0.12 3.91 -10.37
N ILE A 345 0.32 4.56 -9.22
CA ILE A 345 -0.74 5.26 -8.48
C ILE A 345 -1.28 6.40 -9.33
N ALA A 346 -0.44 7.32 -9.80
CA ALA A 346 -0.84 8.45 -10.61
C ALA A 346 -1.57 8.03 -11.89
N ARG A 347 -1.07 7.00 -12.59
CA ARG A 347 -1.74 6.43 -13.77
C ARG A 347 -3.15 5.93 -13.46
N THR A 348 -3.35 5.31 -12.30
CA THR A 348 -4.64 4.74 -11.91
C THR A 348 -5.59 5.82 -11.36
N VAL A 349 -5.07 6.83 -10.65
CA VAL A 349 -5.84 7.98 -10.16
C VAL A 349 -6.52 8.73 -11.31
N LYS A 350 -5.83 8.87 -12.45
CA LYS A 350 -6.40 9.46 -13.68
C LYS A 350 -7.68 8.77 -14.17
N MET A 351 -7.90 7.50 -13.80
CA MET A 351 -9.09 6.76 -14.16
C MET A 351 -10.30 7.14 -13.29
N PHE A 352 -10.06 7.67 -12.07
CA PHE A 352 -11.12 8.10 -11.14
C PHE A 352 -11.57 9.54 -11.36
N ASP A 353 -10.68 10.41 -11.81
CA ASP A 353 -10.97 11.84 -12.02
C ASP A 353 -11.49 12.15 -13.44
N GLY A 354 -11.58 11.14 -14.31
CA GLY A 354 -11.98 11.31 -15.71
C GLY A 354 -10.95 12.06 -16.55
N THR A 355 -9.74 12.32 -16.03
CA THR A 355 -8.65 13.03 -16.71
C THR A 355 -7.79 12.12 -17.60
N TYR A 356 -8.30 10.92 -17.93
CA TYR A 356 -7.85 10.10 -19.06
C TYR A 356 -8.15 10.80 -20.42
N SER A 357 -7.72 12.05 -20.55
CA SER A 357 -7.53 12.70 -21.84
C SER A 357 -6.42 11.94 -22.57
N SER A 358 -6.66 11.67 -23.85
CA SER A 358 -5.62 11.21 -24.77
C SER A 358 -4.37 12.07 -24.64
N GLU A 359 -3.22 11.38 -24.72
CA GLU A 359 -1.86 11.90 -24.87
C GLU A 359 -1.05 11.78 -23.57
N GLU A 360 -0.34 10.65 -23.45
CA GLU A 360 0.93 10.63 -22.74
C GLU A 360 1.87 11.60 -23.47
N ASN A 361 2.18 12.73 -22.84
CA ASN A 361 3.55 13.22 -22.85
C ASN A 361 3.91 13.66 -21.44
N ASP A 362 4.97 13.04 -20.97
CA ASP A 362 5.64 13.30 -19.72
C ASP A 362 6.17 14.73 -19.74
N GLN A 363 5.56 15.63 -18.98
CA GLN A 363 6.30 16.74 -18.40
C GLN A 363 5.55 17.20 -17.15
N SER A 364 6.24 17.02 -16.02
CA SER A 364 6.13 17.86 -14.82
C SER A 364 5.40 19.17 -15.13
N SER A 365 4.36 19.50 -14.34
CA SER A 365 3.77 20.84 -14.30
C SER A 365 4.78 21.85 -13.72
N GLU A 366 5.93 21.95 -14.37
CA GLU A 366 6.82 23.08 -14.31
C GLU A 366 6.10 24.24 -14.96
N LYS A 367 5.78 25.22 -14.13
CA LYS A 367 5.29 26.53 -14.54
C LYS A 367 6.07 27.04 -15.74
N VAL A 368 5.39 27.57 -16.75
CA VAL A 368 6.06 28.16 -17.92
C VAL A 368 6.89 29.38 -17.49
N THR A 369 8.18 29.35 -17.80
CA THR A 369 9.14 30.42 -17.54
C THR A 369 9.87 30.80 -18.82
N ARG A 370 10.62 31.91 -18.77
CA ARG A 370 11.44 32.35 -19.91
C ARG A 370 12.42 31.27 -20.36
N GLU A 371 12.92 30.49 -19.41
CA GLU A 371 13.97 29.50 -19.62
C GLU A 371 13.46 28.22 -20.30
N ASN A 372 12.19 27.85 -20.09
CA ASN A 372 11.63 26.60 -20.64
C ASN A 372 10.66 26.80 -21.83
N VAL A 373 10.28 28.03 -22.15
CA VAL A 373 9.31 28.31 -23.22
C VAL A 373 9.73 27.81 -24.61
N ILE A 374 11.03 27.84 -24.93
CA ILE A 374 11.54 27.30 -26.20
C ILE A 374 11.44 25.78 -26.20
N ASP A 375 11.80 25.13 -25.10
CA ASP A 375 11.72 23.67 -24.96
C ASP A 375 10.27 23.17 -25.11
N LYS A 376 9.29 23.94 -24.62
CA LYS A 376 7.85 23.65 -24.80
C LYS A 376 7.44 23.69 -26.27
N VAL A 377 7.91 24.68 -27.03
CA VAL A 377 7.61 24.76 -28.46
C VAL A 377 8.33 23.67 -29.25
N GLU A 378 9.61 23.38 -28.96
CA GLU A 378 10.34 22.29 -29.63
C GLU A 378 9.72 20.91 -29.34
N SER A 379 9.15 20.72 -28.14
CA SER A 379 8.36 19.54 -27.78
C SER A 379 7.08 19.45 -28.61
N TYR A 380 6.31 20.55 -28.71
CA TYR A 380 5.11 20.64 -29.54
C TYR A 380 5.37 20.34 -31.02
N GLU A 381 6.45 20.91 -31.57
CA GLU A 381 6.86 20.70 -32.96
C GLU A 381 7.43 19.29 -33.19
N GLY A 382 7.85 18.60 -32.12
CA GLY A 382 8.55 17.31 -32.19
C GLY A 382 9.97 17.41 -32.77
N HIS A 383 10.52 18.62 -32.90
CA HIS A 383 11.87 18.88 -33.40
C HIS A 383 12.39 20.25 -32.93
N LYS A 384 13.70 20.46 -33.06
CA LYS A 384 14.33 21.74 -32.72
C LYS A 384 13.92 22.84 -33.70
N LEU A 385 13.82 24.07 -33.20
CA LEU A 385 13.47 25.22 -34.01
C LEU A 385 14.44 25.39 -35.20
N ASP A 386 13.88 25.59 -36.40
CA ASP A 386 14.65 25.73 -37.64
C ASP A 386 15.32 27.11 -37.72
N THR A 387 16.46 27.22 -37.04
CA THR A 387 17.31 28.42 -37.04
C THR A 387 18.11 28.60 -38.34
N ASP A 388 18.16 27.60 -39.22
CA ASP A 388 18.79 27.70 -40.54
C ASP A 388 17.89 28.49 -41.49
N THR A 389 16.58 28.29 -41.42
CA THR A 389 15.59 29.01 -42.25
C THR A 389 15.10 30.30 -41.60
N TYR A 390 14.88 30.32 -40.30
CA TYR A 390 14.22 31.44 -39.61
C TYR A 390 15.14 32.15 -38.61
N LYS A 391 14.66 33.30 -38.13
CA LYS A 391 15.21 34.04 -36.99
C LYS A 391 14.11 34.22 -35.95
N TYR A 392 14.30 33.64 -34.78
CA TYR A 392 13.36 33.71 -33.66
C TYR A 392 13.65 34.95 -32.80
N LYS A 393 12.59 35.64 -32.38
CA LYS A 393 12.68 36.72 -31.40
C LYS A 393 12.70 36.15 -29.99
N GLU A 394 13.16 36.97 -29.07
CA GLU A 394 13.16 36.65 -27.65
C GLU A 394 11.73 36.46 -27.13
N PRO A 395 11.48 35.46 -26.25
CA PRO A 395 10.18 35.28 -25.60
C PRO A 395 9.81 36.47 -24.71
N GLU A 396 8.53 36.84 -24.76
CA GLU A 396 7.94 37.90 -23.95
C GLU A 396 6.68 37.37 -23.24
N GLN A 397 6.44 37.82 -22.02
CA GLN A 397 5.24 37.48 -21.26
C GLN A 397 4.22 38.62 -21.37
N ASN A 398 2.96 38.27 -21.64
CA ASN A 398 1.88 39.25 -21.72
C ASN A 398 1.22 39.50 -20.35
N ASP A 399 0.29 40.45 -20.28
CA ASP A 399 -0.42 40.84 -19.04
C ASP A 399 -1.28 39.71 -18.43
N LYS A 400 -1.49 38.60 -19.15
CA LYS A 400 -2.25 37.43 -18.69
C LYS A 400 -1.34 36.30 -18.19
N GLY A 401 -0.02 36.49 -18.18
CA GLY A 401 0.94 35.46 -17.76
C GLY A 401 1.35 34.49 -18.87
N GLU A 402 0.79 34.61 -20.08
CA GLU A 402 1.12 33.77 -21.23
C GLU A 402 2.46 34.22 -21.84
N TRP A 403 3.28 33.26 -22.27
CA TRP A 403 4.54 33.52 -22.95
C TRP A 403 4.37 33.43 -24.47
N GLY A 404 5.14 34.19 -25.24
CA GLY A 404 5.13 34.06 -26.70
C GLY A 404 6.33 34.68 -27.37
N PHE A 405 6.61 34.25 -28.60
CA PHE A 405 7.63 34.84 -29.46
C PHE A 405 7.21 34.72 -30.93
N SER A 406 7.75 35.63 -31.76
CA SER A 406 7.57 35.59 -33.22
C SER A 406 8.87 35.18 -33.91
N PHE A 407 8.75 34.69 -35.13
CA PHE A 407 9.89 34.37 -35.98
C PHE A 407 9.73 34.95 -37.38
N GLU A 408 10.86 35.33 -37.95
CA GLU A 408 10.97 36.00 -39.24
C GLU A 408 11.81 35.15 -40.19
N ASP A 409 11.56 35.27 -41.50
CA ASP A 409 12.46 34.74 -42.52
C ASP A 409 13.82 35.49 -42.51
N LYS A 410 14.79 35.02 -43.30
CA LYS A 410 16.12 35.67 -43.38
C LYS A 410 16.08 37.08 -43.99
N ASP A 411 14.99 37.44 -44.65
CA ASP A 411 14.76 38.77 -45.22
C ASP A 411 14.09 39.72 -44.21
N GLY A 412 13.68 39.22 -43.04
CA GLY A 412 13.07 39.98 -41.95
C GLY A 412 11.54 40.09 -42.03
N ASN A 413 10.88 39.28 -42.86
CA ASN A 413 9.41 39.23 -42.91
C ASN A 413 8.88 38.29 -41.83
N LEU A 414 7.78 38.68 -41.17
CA LEU A 414 7.11 37.83 -40.19
C LEU A 414 6.65 36.52 -40.85
N ALA A 415 7.14 35.40 -40.35
CA ALA A 415 6.77 34.07 -40.83
C ALA A 415 5.72 33.41 -39.91
N GLY A 416 5.76 33.70 -38.61
CA GLY A 416 4.76 33.22 -37.66
C GLY A 416 5.05 33.60 -36.22
N SER A 417 4.26 33.05 -35.29
CA SER A 417 4.44 33.25 -33.85
C SER A 417 3.83 32.13 -33.02
N TYR A 418 4.34 31.97 -31.81
CA TYR A 418 3.82 31.04 -30.79
C TYR A 418 3.29 31.79 -29.58
N ILE A 419 2.21 31.27 -28.99
CA ILE A 419 1.70 31.64 -27.66
C ILE A 419 1.60 30.37 -26.82
N ILE A 420 2.08 30.42 -25.59
CA ILE A 420 2.13 29.35 -24.62
C ILE A 420 1.40 29.83 -23.37
N ASP A 421 0.34 29.13 -22.96
CA ASP A 421 -0.40 29.48 -21.74
C ASP A 421 0.30 29.00 -20.45
N GLU A 422 -0.28 29.31 -19.30
CA GLU A 422 0.31 28.98 -17.99
C GLU A 422 0.46 27.46 -17.76
N ASP A 423 -0.33 26.66 -18.46
CA ASP A 423 -0.36 25.20 -18.40
C ASP A 423 0.59 24.55 -19.43
N GLY A 424 1.27 25.36 -20.25
CA GLY A 424 2.23 24.88 -21.25
C GLY A 424 1.60 24.54 -22.61
N TYR A 425 0.33 24.87 -22.84
CA TYR A 425 -0.34 24.62 -24.11
C TYR A 425 0.12 25.61 -25.17
N VAL A 426 0.69 25.08 -26.26
CA VAL A 426 1.28 25.86 -27.36
C VAL A 426 0.23 26.10 -28.43
N THR A 427 0.15 27.34 -28.93
CA THR A 427 -0.63 27.73 -30.11
C THR A 427 0.26 28.43 -31.12
N GLU A 428 0.29 27.91 -32.35
CA GLU A 428 1.04 28.45 -33.48
C GLU A 428 0.15 29.31 -34.39
N TYR A 429 0.71 30.41 -34.88
CA TYR A 429 0.07 31.35 -35.80
C TYR A 429 0.93 31.60 -37.04
N ASP A 430 0.27 31.71 -38.21
CA ASP A 430 0.92 32.09 -39.48
C ASP A 430 1.31 33.58 -39.55
N GLU A 431 1.96 33.97 -40.65
CA GLU A 431 2.34 35.35 -41.01
C GLU A 431 1.19 36.38 -40.91
N LYS A 432 -0.08 35.94 -40.93
CA LYS A 432 -1.29 36.79 -40.86
C LYS A 432 -1.94 36.76 -39.49
N GLY A 433 -1.31 36.10 -38.51
CA GLY A 433 -1.85 35.92 -37.17
C GLY A 433 -3.04 34.96 -37.12
N LYS A 434 -3.19 34.05 -38.09
CA LYS A 434 -4.21 33.00 -38.03
C LYS A 434 -3.63 31.77 -37.38
N LYS A 435 -4.39 31.21 -36.43
CA LYS A 435 -4.05 29.95 -35.79
C LYS A 435 -3.91 28.85 -36.83
N VAL A 436 -2.75 28.20 -36.85
CA VAL A 436 -2.43 27.07 -37.75
C VAL A 436 -2.38 25.74 -37.00
N GLY A 437 -2.03 25.76 -35.72
CA GLY A 437 -1.95 24.57 -34.88
C GLY A 437 -2.03 24.90 -33.39
N SER A 438 -2.33 23.89 -32.57
CA SER A 438 -2.11 23.95 -31.12
C SER A 438 -2.07 22.57 -30.50
N GLY A 439 -1.37 22.44 -29.37
CA GLY A 439 -1.18 21.20 -28.63
C GLY A 439 -0.32 21.41 -27.39
N SER A 440 -0.21 20.37 -26.56
CA SER A 440 0.64 20.33 -25.36
C SER A 440 1.79 19.36 -25.53
#